data_AF-A0A848WBF4-F1
#
_entry.id   AF-A0A848WBF4-F1
#
_cell.length_a   1.000
_cell.length_b   1.000
_cell.length_c   1.000
_cell.angle_alpha   90.00
_cell.angle_beta   90.00
_cell.angle_gamma   90.00
#
_symmetry.space_group_name_H-M   'P 1'
#
loop_
_entity.id
_entity.type
_entity.pdbx_description
1 polymer ?
#
loop_
_entity_poly.entity_id
_entity_poly.type
_entity_poly.pdbx_seq_one_letter_code
_entity_poly.pdbx_strand_id
1 'polypeptide(L)'
;MSGETPVDPVALRDEVRAKYQEVAVDPHGEFHFHTGRPLAKRLGYDESVVGPMPDVAVESFAGVGNPFSLQALSSGERVVDIGSGGGFDVFIAAQQVGPEGRVVGIDMTEEMLAKSRQTARDMELSHVEFRDGLIEEMPIEDDWADVVISNGVINLCADKELVFGEINRVLKPGGRLQFADIANGAPVPESAVKDIDLWTA
;
A
#
# COMPACT_ATOMS: atom_id res chain seq x y z
N MET A 1 26.88 -5.76 -1.62
CA MET A 1 27.45 -4.65 -0.83
C MET A 1 26.34 -4.24 0.11
N SER A 2 26.50 -4.33 1.43
CA SER A 2 25.47 -3.82 2.35
C SER A 2 25.48 -2.29 2.23
N GLY A 3 24.56 -1.77 1.43
CA GLY A 3 24.43 -0.34 1.16
C GLY A 3 24.05 0.39 2.44
N GLU A 4 24.77 1.46 2.75
CA GLU A 4 24.43 2.35 3.85
C GLU A 4 23.12 3.05 3.50
N THR A 5 22.09 2.91 4.34
CA THR A 5 20.80 3.57 4.13
C THR A 5 20.93 5.08 4.40
N PRO A 6 20.17 5.93 3.69
CA PRO A 6 20.29 7.38 3.83
C PRO A 6 19.90 7.91 5.21
N VAL A 7 19.01 7.18 5.90
CA VAL A 7 18.53 7.44 7.26
C VAL A 7 18.50 6.14 8.05
N ASP A 8 18.34 6.23 9.37
CA ASP A 8 18.11 5.06 10.24
C ASP A 8 16.76 4.42 9.86
N PRO A 9 16.75 3.17 9.36
CA PRO A 9 15.52 2.50 8.96
C PRO A 9 14.53 2.29 10.10
N VAL A 10 15.01 2.12 11.34
CA VAL A 10 14.15 1.92 12.51
C VAL A 10 13.44 3.22 12.86
N ALA A 11 14.19 4.33 12.93
CA ALA A 11 13.62 5.64 13.24
C ALA A 11 12.59 6.08 12.19
N LEU A 12 12.89 5.92 10.90
CA LEU A 12 11.95 6.21 9.82
C LEU A 12 10.67 5.37 9.94
N ARG A 13 10.80 4.06 10.21
CA ARG A 13 9.63 3.18 10.37
C ARG A 13 8.76 3.59 11.56
N ASP A 14 9.35 3.97 12.68
CA ASP A 14 8.60 4.39 13.87
C ASP A 14 7.83 5.69 13.60
N GLU A 15 8.42 6.64 12.87
CA GLU A 15 7.74 7.89 12.47
C GLU A 15 6.59 7.61 11.49
N VAL A 16 6.84 6.80 10.46
CA VAL A 16 5.81 6.37 9.50
C VAL A 16 4.67 5.67 10.25
N ARG A 17 4.98 4.72 11.13
CA ARG A 17 3.97 4.00 11.92
C ARG A 17 3.12 4.96 12.75
N ALA A 18 3.75 5.90 13.46
CA ALA A 18 3.03 6.89 14.25
C ALA A 18 2.06 7.72 13.40
N LYS A 19 2.50 8.22 12.25
CA LYS A 19 1.66 9.02 11.35
C LYS A 19 0.46 8.23 10.82
N TYR A 20 0.67 7.00 10.34
CA TYR A 20 -0.42 6.20 9.77
C TYR A 20 -1.33 5.57 10.83
N GLN A 21 -0.85 5.38 12.06
CA GLN A 21 -1.72 5.07 13.20
C GLN A 21 -2.76 6.17 13.42
N GLU A 22 -2.39 7.44 13.33
CA GLU A 22 -3.34 8.56 13.43
C GLU A 22 -4.37 8.54 12.31
N VAL A 23 -3.97 8.26 11.07
CA VAL A 23 -4.90 8.13 9.92
C VAL A 23 -5.88 6.96 10.10
N ALA A 24 -5.46 5.88 10.77
CA ALA A 24 -6.32 4.75 11.04
C ALA A 24 -7.40 5.09 12.07
N VAL A 25 -7.02 5.81 13.13
CA VAL A 25 -7.86 6.13 14.30
C VAL A 25 -8.74 7.36 14.05
N ASP A 26 -8.21 8.39 13.40
CA ASP A 26 -8.91 9.63 13.03
C ASP A 26 -8.72 9.97 11.53
N PRO A 27 -9.41 9.26 10.62
CA PRO A 27 -9.28 9.47 9.18
C PRO A 27 -9.71 10.87 8.70
N HIS A 28 -10.37 11.66 9.56
CA HIS A 28 -10.83 13.01 9.29
C HIS A 28 -9.99 14.09 9.99
N GLY A 29 -8.86 13.71 10.59
CA GLY A 29 -7.90 14.62 11.19
C GLY A 29 -7.25 15.58 10.19
N GLU A 30 -6.50 16.55 10.72
CA GLU A 30 -5.73 17.49 9.89
C GLU A 30 -4.39 16.85 9.47
N PHE A 31 -4.34 16.34 8.24
CA PHE A 31 -3.12 15.81 7.62
C PHE A 31 -2.62 16.71 6.49
N HIS A 32 -1.33 16.60 6.18
CA HIS A 32 -0.70 17.27 5.04
C HIS A 32 -1.11 16.70 3.67
N PHE A 33 -1.81 15.56 3.67
CA PHE A 33 -2.39 14.92 2.49
C PHE A 33 -3.90 14.80 2.61
N HIS A 34 -4.56 14.61 1.47
CA HIS A 34 -6.00 14.31 1.47
C HIS A 34 -6.23 12.83 1.78
N THR A 35 -7.39 12.51 2.35
CA THR A 35 -7.80 11.13 2.62
C THR A 35 -9.16 10.81 2.00
N GLY A 36 -9.51 9.53 1.96
CA GLY A 36 -10.88 9.10 1.72
C GLY A 36 -11.38 9.25 0.29
N ARG A 37 -12.71 9.23 0.15
CA ARG A 37 -13.40 9.36 -1.14
C ARG A 37 -13.02 10.61 -1.94
N PRO A 38 -12.86 11.81 -1.33
CA PRO A 38 -12.41 12.98 -2.07
C PRO A 38 -11.06 12.78 -2.75
N LEU A 39 -10.11 12.11 -2.06
CA LEU A 39 -8.82 11.75 -2.65
C LEU A 39 -8.99 10.71 -3.75
N ALA A 40 -9.70 9.61 -3.50
CA ALA A 40 -9.94 8.56 -4.50
C ALA A 40 -10.51 9.13 -5.81
N LYS A 41 -11.50 10.03 -5.72
CA LYS A 41 -12.05 10.73 -6.87
C LYS A 41 -11.01 11.56 -7.62
N ARG A 42 -10.16 12.29 -6.89
CA ARG A 42 -9.09 13.12 -7.48
C ARG A 42 -8.04 12.27 -8.20
N LEU A 43 -7.77 11.07 -7.70
CA LEU A 43 -6.83 10.12 -8.30
C LEU A 43 -7.44 9.27 -9.43
N GLY A 44 -8.70 9.52 -9.79
CA GLY A 44 -9.34 8.90 -10.95
C GLY A 44 -9.78 7.46 -10.70
N TYR A 45 -10.09 7.08 -9.47
CA TYR A 45 -10.79 5.84 -9.19
C TYR A 45 -12.23 5.91 -9.72
N ASP A 46 -12.74 4.78 -10.22
CA ASP A 46 -14.09 4.71 -10.78
C ASP A 46 -15.14 4.84 -9.66
N GLU A 47 -15.98 5.87 -9.73
CA GLU A 47 -17.06 6.12 -8.77
C GLU A 47 -18.08 4.98 -8.72
N SER A 48 -18.25 4.22 -9.82
CA SER A 48 -19.13 3.05 -9.83
C SER A 48 -18.58 1.89 -8.98
N VAL A 49 -17.26 1.86 -8.76
CA VAL A 49 -16.56 0.90 -7.90
C VAL A 49 -16.47 1.42 -6.47
N VAL A 50 -16.10 2.69 -6.29
CA VAL A 50 -15.86 3.29 -4.96
C VAL A 50 -17.18 3.62 -4.26
N GLY A 51 -18.17 4.15 -4.98
CA GLY A 51 -19.45 4.61 -4.43
C GLY A 51 -20.18 3.57 -3.57
N PRO A 52 -20.28 2.30 -4.00
CA PRO A 52 -20.94 1.25 -3.22
C PRO A 52 -20.17 0.73 -2.00
N MET A 53 -18.88 1.03 -1.85
CA MET A 53 -18.08 0.56 -0.71
C MET A 53 -18.57 1.18 0.60
N PRO A 54 -18.45 0.49 1.75
CA PRO A 54 -18.71 1.12 3.04
C PRO A 54 -17.65 2.19 3.33
N ASP A 55 -18.00 3.23 4.10
CA ASP A 55 -17.07 4.35 4.36
C ASP A 55 -15.77 3.90 5.03
N VAL A 56 -15.85 2.92 5.94
CA VAL A 56 -14.70 2.32 6.63
C VAL A 56 -13.65 1.73 5.68
N ALA A 57 -14.06 1.30 4.48
CA ALA A 57 -13.17 0.76 3.44
C ALA A 57 -12.38 1.83 2.70
N VAL A 58 -12.79 3.09 2.78
CA VAL A 58 -12.23 4.19 1.98
C VAL A 58 -11.64 5.29 2.84
N GLU A 59 -12.24 5.61 4.00
CA GLU A 59 -11.96 6.83 4.78
C GLU A 59 -10.48 7.02 5.18
N SER A 60 -9.74 5.93 5.46
CA SER A 60 -8.30 5.98 5.79
C SER A 60 -7.37 5.88 4.57
N PHE A 61 -7.91 5.88 3.35
CA PHE A 61 -7.09 5.85 2.14
C PHE A 61 -6.25 7.12 2.01
N ALA A 62 -4.94 6.96 1.85
CA ALA A 62 -3.96 8.05 1.73
C ALA A 62 -2.91 7.75 0.63
N GLY A 63 -3.36 7.28 -0.53
CA GLY A 63 -2.51 7.01 -1.69
C GLY A 63 -2.13 8.26 -2.49
N VAL A 64 -1.25 8.09 -3.47
CA VAL A 64 -0.73 9.17 -4.34
C VAL A 64 -1.11 8.99 -5.80
N GLY A 65 -1.62 7.83 -6.20
CA GLY A 65 -2.12 7.55 -7.54
C GLY A 65 -3.17 6.45 -7.56
N ASN A 66 -3.47 5.94 -8.76
CA ASN A 66 -4.36 4.79 -8.97
C ASN A 66 -3.56 3.68 -9.68
N PRO A 67 -3.12 2.61 -8.98
CA PRO A 67 -2.28 1.56 -9.56
C PRO A 67 -3.00 0.73 -10.62
N PHE A 68 -4.34 0.80 -10.70
CA PHE A 68 -5.16 0.08 -11.68
C PHE A 68 -5.40 0.87 -12.98
N SER A 69 -4.93 2.12 -13.06
CA SER A 69 -5.21 3.01 -14.20
C SER A 69 -4.53 2.58 -15.51
N LEU A 70 -3.40 1.88 -15.42
CA LEU A 70 -2.65 1.39 -16.58
C LEU A 70 -3.13 0.03 -17.06
N GLN A 71 -3.50 -0.86 -16.13
CA GLN A 71 -3.95 -2.21 -16.43
C GLN A 71 -4.88 -2.74 -15.34
N ALA A 72 -6.09 -3.14 -15.72
CA ALA A 72 -6.98 -3.87 -14.83
C ALA A 72 -6.40 -5.24 -14.48
N LEU A 73 -6.69 -5.70 -13.26
CA LEU A 73 -6.41 -7.06 -12.83
C LEU A 73 -7.34 -8.05 -13.55
N SER A 74 -6.83 -9.25 -13.77
CA SER A 74 -7.58 -10.33 -14.39
C SER A 74 -8.25 -11.22 -13.33
N SER A 75 -9.41 -11.77 -13.67
CA SER A 75 -10.10 -12.75 -12.83
C SER A 75 -9.16 -13.92 -12.49
N GLY A 76 -9.12 -14.32 -11.22
CA GLY A 76 -8.30 -15.42 -10.73
C GLY A 76 -6.84 -15.08 -10.39
N GLU A 77 -6.38 -13.83 -10.62
CA GLU A 77 -5.01 -13.44 -10.25
C GLU A 77 -4.79 -13.47 -8.73
N ARG A 78 -3.55 -13.78 -8.33
CA ARG A 78 -3.02 -13.60 -6.98
C ARG A 78 -2.32 -12.25 -6.89
N VAL A 79 -2.80 -11.41 -5.99
CA VAL A 79 -2.35 -10.02 -5.84
C VAL A 79 -1.77 -9.80 -4.45
N VAL A 80 -0.64 -9.11 -4.37
CA VAL A 80 -0.08 -8.61 -3.10
C VAL A 80 -0.11 -7.08 -3.12
N ASP A 81 -0.73 -6.46 -2.13
CA ASP A 81 -0.68 -5.01 -1.90
C ASP A 81 0.31 -4.70 -0.77
N ILE A 82 1.38 -3.96 -1.08
CA ILE A 82 2.46 -3.66 -0.14
C ILE A 82 2.26 -2.26 0.47
N GLY A 83 2.09 -2.22 1.80
CA GLY A 83 1.63 -1.05 2.53
C GLY A 83 0.13 -0.80 2.31
N SER A 84 -0.67 -1.85 2.50
CA SER A 84 -2.10 -1.87 2.17
C SER A 84 -2.97 -0.95 3.03
N GLY A 85 -2.46 -0.45 4.17
CA GLY A 85 -3.18 0.44 5.08
C GLY A 85 -4.55 -0.10 5.46
N GLY A 86 -5.57 0.76 5.36
CA GLY A 86 -6.97 0.42 5.62
C GLY A 86 -7.59 -0.56 4.61
N GLY A 87 -6.85 -0.95 3.56
CA GLY A 87 -7.24 -1.98 2.60
C GLY A 87 -7.95 -1.48 1.35
N PHE A 88 -8.02 -0.17 1.09
CA PHE A 88 -8.78 0.37 -0.04
C PHE A 88 -8.41 -0.26 -1.39
N ASP A 89 -7.12 -0.28 -1.73
CA ASP A 89 -6.63 -0.87 -2.98
C ASP A 89 -6.78 -2.40 -2.98
N VAL A 90 -6.65 -3.07 -1.83
CA VAL A 90 -6.99 -4.49 -1.65
C VAL A 90 -8.45 -4.79 -1.98
N PHE A 91 -9.40 -3.95 -1.53
CA PHE A 91 -10.82 -4.17 -1.78
C PHE A 91 -11.19 -3.97 -3.26
N ILE A 92 -10.54 -3.02 -3.92
CA ILE A 92 -10.68 -2.85 -5.38
C ILE A 92 -10.11 -4.08 -6.09
N ALA A 93 -8.92 -4.53 -5.70
CA ALA A 93 -8.30 -5.70 -6.29
C ALA A 93 -9.18 -6.96 -6.10
N ALA A 94 -9.76 -7.13 -4.92
CA ALA A 94 -10.64 -8.24 -4.59
C ALA A 94 -11.88 -8.32 -5.49
N GLN A 95 -12.44 -7.16 -5.87
CA GLN A 95 -13.55 -7.10 -6.82
C GLN A 95 -13.12 -7.48 -8.23
N GLN A 96 -11.95 -7.01 -8.69
CA GLN A 96 -11.46 -7.27 -10.05
C GLN A 96 -11.08 -8.75 -10.26
N VAL A 97 -10.38 -9.36 -9.29
CA VAL A 97 -9.94 -10.77 -9.41
C VAL A 97 -11.05 -11.77 -9.14
N GLY A 98 -12.12 -11.35 -8.47
CA GLY A 98 -13.25 -12.21 -8.11
C GLY A 98 -12.91 -13.32 -7.11
N PRO A 99 -13.89 -14.17 -6.74
CA PRO A 99 -13.74 -15.16 -5.66
C PRO A 99 -12.71 -16.27 -5.93
N GLU A 100 -12.38 -16.50 -7.20
CA GLU A 100 -11.35 -17.47 -7.61
C GLU A 100 -9.92 -16.89 -7.47
N GLY A 101 -9.78 -15.56 -7.40
CA GLY A 101 -8.50 -14.90 -7.16
C GLY A 101 -8.11 -14.91 -5.69
N ARG A 102 -6.95 -14.33 -5.36
CA ARG A 102 -6.50 -14.14 -3.97
C ARG A 102 -5.86 -12.77 -3.83
N VAL A 103 -6.15 -12.05 -2.76
CA VAL A 103 -5.51 -10.76 -2.49
C VAL A 103 -4.94 -10.76 -1.08
N VAL A 104 -3.66 -10.41 -0.95
CA VAL A 104 -3.00 -10.26 0.35
C VAL A 104 -2.56 -8.82 0.51
N GLY A 105 -3.08 -8.13 1.53
CA GLY A 105 -2.54 -6.84 1.98
C GLY A 105 -1.46 -7.05 3.03
N ILE A 106 -0.33 -6.35 2.90
CA ILE A 106 0.75 -6.31 3.90
C ILE A 106 0.79 -4.91 4.48
N ASP A 107 0.78 -4.81 5.81
CA ASP A 107 1.00 -3.55 6.52
C ASP A 107 1.71 -3.81 7.85
N MET A 108 2.44 -2.81 8.37
CA MET A 108 3.16 -2.91 9.64
C MET A 108 2.42 -2.23 10.81
N THR A 109 1.25 -1.64 10.54
CA THR A 109 0.48 -0.85 11.51
C THR A 109 -0.69 -1.66 12.03
N GLU A 110 -0.70 -1.96 13.33
CA GLU A 110 -1.71 -2.83 13.94
C GLU A 110 -3.14 -2.28 13.76
N GLU A 111 -3.31 -0.97 13.89
CA GLU A 111 -4.60 -0.29 13.74
C GLU A 111 -5.14 -0.38 12.31
N MET A 112 -4.27 -0.24 11.31
CA MET A 112 -4.64 -0.41 9.89
C MET A 112 -5.06 -1.85 9.63
N LEU A 113 -4.29 -2.84 10.11
CA LEU A 113 -4.62 -4.25 9.98
C LEU A 113 -5.92 -4.62 10.71
N ALA A 114 -6.17 -4.06 11.90
CA ALA A 114 -7.40 -4.30 12.64
C ALA A 114 -8.62 -3.78 11.84
N LYS A 115 -8.51 -2.56 11.29
CA LYS A 115 -9.52 -1.94 10.45
C LYS A 115 -9.78 -2.72 9.16
N SER A 116 -8.73 -3.08 8.44
CA SER A 116 -8.83 -3.75 7.14
C SER A 116 -9.36 -5.18 7.28
N ARG A 117 -8.91 -5.93 8.31
CA ARG A 117 -9.43 -7.27 8.64
C ARG A 117 -10.91 -7.24 9.02
N GLN A 118 -11.32 -6.25 9.82
CA GLN A 118 -12.73 -6.10 10.17
C GLN A 118 -13.58 -5.78 8.92
N THR A 119 -13.12 -4.85 8.10
CA THR A 119 -13.81 -4.44 6.88
C THR A 119 -13.95 -5.60 5.88
N ALA A 120 -12.90 -6.42 5.69
CA ALA A 120 -12.97 -7.61 4.85
C ALA A 120 -14.02 -8.63 5.31
N ARG A 121 -14.18 -8.80 6.64
CA ARG A 121 -15.22 -9.65 7.21
C ARG A 121 -16.61 -9.10 6.94
N ASP A 122 -16.80 -7.79 7.14
CA ASP A 122 -18.09 -7.12 6.94
C ASP A 122 -18.50 -7.08 5.46
N MET A 123 -17.52 -7.07 4.55
CA MET A 123 -17.72 -7.18 3.10
C MET A 123 -17.77 -8.63 2.59
N GLU A 124 -17.66 -9.62 3.48
CA GLU A 124 -17.69 -11.06 3.16
C GLU A 124 -16.62 -11.50 2.13
N LEU A 125 -15.45 -10.87 2.14
CA LEU A 125 -14.36 -11.12 1.19
C LEU A 125 -13.48 -12.30 1.64
N SER A 126 -13.96 -13.53 1.49
CA SER A 126 -13.24 -14.74 1.93
C SER A 126 -11.91 -15.02 1.22
N HIS A 127 -11.67 -14.38 0.08
CA HIS A 127 -10.46 -14.50 -0.73
C HIS A 127 -9.42 -13.40 -0.46
N VAL A 128 -9.64 -12.59 0.58
CA VAL A 128 -8.76 -11.50 1.03
C VAL A 128 -8.12 -11.86 2.37
N GLU A 129 -6.83 -11.59 2.49
CA GLU A 129 -6.07 -11.74 3.74
C GLU A 129 -5.24 -10.48 4.02
N PHE A 130 -5.08 -10.12 5.28
CA PHE A 130 -4.18 -9.04 5.70
C PHE A 130 -3.13 -9.57 6.66
N ARG A 131 -1.85 -9.42 6.29
CA ARG A 131 -0.68 -9.92 7.02
C ARG A 131 0.09 -8.77 7.64
N ASP A 132 0.51 -8.98 8.88
CA ASP A 132 1.49 -8.11 9.53
C ASP A 132 2.86 -8.41 8.93
N GLY A 133 3.56 -7.38 8.46
CA GLY A 133 4.91 -7.54 7.91
C GLY A 133 5.53 -6.24 7.42
N LEU A 134 6.85 -6.28 7.26
CA LEU A 134 7.61 -5.25 6.59
C LEU A 134 7.67 -5.57 5.10
N ILE A 135 7.68 -4.54 4.24
CA ILE A 135 7.76 -4.76 2.79
C ILE A 135 9.20 -5.08 2.34
N GLU A 136 10.17 -4.88 3.22
CA GLU A 136 11.56 -5.35 3.12
C GLU A 136 11.75 -6.82 3.51
N GLU A 137 10.74 -7.46 4.11
CA GLU A 137 10.76 -8.88 4.50
C GLU A 137 9.32 -9.42 4.48
N MET A 138 8.79 -9.63 3.27
CA MET A 138 7.37 -9.91 3.08
C MET A 138 7.03 -11.33 3.57
N PRO A 139 5.97 -11.52 4.38
CA PRO A 139 5.48 -12.83 4.79
C PRO A 139 4.69 -13.52 3.67
N ILE A 140 5.31 -13.67 2.50
CA ILE A 140 4.78 -14.23 1.26
C ILE A 140 5.83 -15.19 0.69
N GLU A 141 5.39 -16.33 0.19
CA GLU A 141 6.27 -17.31 -0.44
C GLU A 141 6.83 -16.79 -1.78
N ASP A 142 7.99 -17.34 -2.18
CA ASP A 142 8.58 -17.10 -3.50
C ASP A 142 7.58 -17.48 -4.61
N ASP A 143 7.62 -16.76 -5.74
CA ASP A 143 6.80 -17.03 -6.92
C ASP A 143 5.28 -17.19 -6.61
N TRP A 144 4.75 -16.44 -5.65
CA TRP A 144 3.35 -16.56 -5.23
C TRP A 144 2.41 -15.63 -6.00
N ALA A 145 2.85 -14.41 -6.29
CA ALA A 145 2.03 -13.32 -6.81
C ALA A 145 2.06 -13.27 -8.34
N ASP A 146 0.89 -13.10 -8.97
CA ASP A 146 0.79 -12.69 -10.37
C ASP A 146 1.03 -11.18 -10.49
N VAL A 147 0.59 -10.43 -9.47
CA VAL A 147 0.71 -8.97 -9.42
C VAL A 147 1.11 -8.50 -8.03
N VAL A 148 2.08 -7.60 -7.96
CA VAL A 148 2.31 -6.78 -6.77
C VAL A 148 1.82 -5.37 -7.06
N ILE A 149 1.06 -4.78 -6.14
CA ILE A 149 0.61 -3.39 -6.19
C ILE A 149 1.16 -2.58 -5.02
N SER A 150 1.34 -1.27 -5.21
CA SER A 150 1.71 -0.33 -4.15
C SER A 150 1.24 1.08 -4.48
N ASN A 151 0.93 1.87 -3.45
CA ASN A 151 0.45 3.24 -3.62
C ASN A 151 1.04 4.19 -2.57
N GLY A 152 2.17 4.83 -2.91
CA GLY A 152 2.80 5.86 -2.08
C GLY A 152 3.66 5.33 -0.92
N VAL A 153 4.06 4.06 -0.95
CA VAL A 153 4.73 3.40 0.19
C VAL A 153 6.22 3.18 -0.03
N ILE A 154 6.66 2.92 -1.27
CA ILE A 154 8.07 2.57 -1.55
C ILE A 154 9.01 3.72 -1.17
N ASN A 155 8.57 4.96 -1.34
CA ASN A 155 9.32 6.12 -0.90
C ASN A 155 9.57 6.18 0.60
N LEU A 156 8.72 5.56 1.43
CA LEU A 156 8.81 5.51 2.89
C LEU A 156 9.77 4.42 3.40
N CYS A 157 10.40 3.67 2.50
CA CYS A 157 11.44 2.69 2.85
C CYS A 157 12.84 3.26 2.63
N ALA A 158 13.69 3.09 3.65
CA ALA A 158 15.08 3.51 3.62
C ALA A 158 15.91 2.67 2.63
N ASP A 159 15.66 1.35 2.57
CA ASP A 159 16.33 0.42 1.64
C ASP A 159 15.39 -0.01 0.51
N LYS A 160 15.34 0.81 -0.55
CA LYS A 160 14.51 0.52 -1.73
C LYS A 160 15.02 -0.67 -2.52
N GLU A 161 16.33 -0.96 -2.50
CA GLU A 161 16.88 -2.13 -3.21
C GLU A 161 16.34 -3.42 -2.58
N LEU A 162 16.27 -3.48 -1.25
CA LEU A 162 15.68 -4.61 -0.55
C LEU A 162 14.19 -4.76 -0.84
N VAL A 163 13.42 -3.66 -0.87
CA VAL A 163 12.00 -3.67 -1.28
C VAL A 163 11.82 -4.25 -2.68
N PHE A 164 12.56 -3.75 -3.68
CA PHE A 164 12.46 -4.26 -5.04
C PHE A 164 12.96 -5.71 -5.16
N GLY A 165 13.92 -6.11 -4.33
CA GLY A 165 14.36 -7.51 -4.19
C GLY A 165 13.23 -8.42 -3.70
N GLU A 166 12.52 -8.04 -2.65
CA GLU A 166 11.36 -8.77 -2.13
C GLU A 166 10.20 -8.81 -3.13
N ILE A 167 9.89 -7.69 -3.79
CA ILE A 167 8.90 -7.65 -4.87
C ILE A 167 9.26 -8.68 -5.95
N ASN A 168 10.52 -8.72 -6.38
CA ASN A 168 10.98 -9.68 -7.38
C ASN A 168 10.91 -11.13 -6.87
N ARG A 169 11.18 -11.38 -5.58
CA ARG A 169 11.12 -12.72 -4.97
C ARG A 169 9.68 -13.27 -4.96
N VAL A 170 8.70 -12.44 -4.58
CA VAL A 170 7.31 -12.88 -4.43
C VAL A 170 6.57 -12.96 -5.77
N LEU A 171 7.02 -12.24 -6.80
CA LEU A 171 6.45 -12.30 -8.14
C LEU A 171 6.79 -13.62 -8.81
N LYS A 172 5.78 -14.28 -9.38
CA LYS A 172 5.98 -15.40 -10.32
C LYS A 172 6.82 -14.97 -11.51
N PRO A 173 7.47 -15.92 -12.22
CA PRO A 173 8.01 -15.67 -13.55
C PRO A 173 6.90 -15.17 -14.49
N GLY A 174 7.06 -13.95 -15.01
CA GLY A 174 6.06 -13.28 -15.85
C GLY A 174 5.00 -12.48 -15.09
N GLY A 175 5.07 -12.44 -13.75
CA GLY A 175 4.29 -11.51 -12.93
C GLY A 175 4.72 -10.06 -13.14
N ARG A 176 3.93 -9.12 -12.60
CA ARG A 176 4.15 -7.68 -12.79
C ARG A 176 4.01 -6.86 -11.51
N LEU A 177 4.78 -5.79 -11.42
CA LEU A 177 4.59 -4.72 -10.45
C LEU A 177 3.76 -3.60 -11.07
N GLN A 178 2.72 -3.14 -10.36
CA GLN A 178 1.94 -1.95 -10.71
C GLN A 178 1.91 -1.00 -9.52
N PHE A 179 2.54 0.17 -9.61
CA PHE A 179 2.60 1.06 -8.47
C PHE A 179 2.47 2.53 -8.87
N ALA A 180 2.04 3.33 -7.90
CA ALA A 180 2.11 4.78 -7.96
C ALA A 180 2.97 5.28 -6.81
N ASP A 181 3.91 6.18 -7.10
CA ASP A 181 4.69 6.86 -6.08
C ASP A 181 5.06 8.28 -6.54
N ILE A 182 5.50 9.12 -5.61
CA ILE A 182 5.97 10.47 -5.88
C ILE A 182 7.37 10.41 -6.49
N ALA A 183 7.58 11.14 -7.59
CA ALA A 183 8.88 11.25 -8.23
C ALA A 183 9.30 12.72 -8.34
N ASN A 184 10.59 12.96 -8.12
CA ASN A 184 11.18 14.29 -8.25
C ASN A 184 11.79 14.47 -9.65
N GLY A 185 11.54 15.61 -10.28
CA GLY A 185 12.14 15.95 -11.59
C GLY A 185 13.62 16.31 -11.53
N ALA A 186 14.17 16.47 -10.32
CA ALA A 186 15.58 16.74 -10.05
C ALA A 186 16.04 15.95 -8.82
N PRO A 187 17.36 15.71 -8.65
CA PRO A 187 17.88 15.06 -7.45
C PRO A 187 17.49 15.81 -6.17
N VAL A 188 17.07 15.06 -5.15
CA VAL A 188 16.79 15.61 -3.81
C VAL A 188 18.12 15.95 -3.13
N PRO A 189 18.29 17.15 -2.54
CA PRO A 189 19.49 17.49 -1.80
C PRO A 189 19.76 16.50 -0.66
N GLU A 190 21.01 16.13 -0.45
CA GLU A 190 21.41 15.14 0.58
C GLU A 190 20.92 15.54 1.99
N SER A 191 20.91 16.83 2.29
CA SER A 191 20.39 17.35 3.56
C SER A 191 18.90 17.05 3.76
N ALA A 192 18.10 17.06 2.69
CA ALA A 192 16.68 16.73 2.75
C ALA A 192 16.45 15.22 2.79
N VAL A 193 17.28 14.44 2.10
CA VAL A 193 17.22 12.96 2.16
C VAL A 193 17.51 12.45 3.57
N LYS A 194 18.37 13.14 4.32
CA LYS A 194 18.76 12.78 5.71
C LYS A 194 17.79 13.28 6.79
N ASP A 195 16.76 14.03 6.41
CA ASP A 195 15.79 14.63 7.31
C ASP A 195 14.50 13.80 7.30
N ILE A 196 14.28 12.99 8.34
CA ILE A 196 13.17 12.01 8.39
C ILE A 196 11.81 12.71 8.33
N ASP A 197 11.68 13.90 8.92
CA ASP A 197 10.44 14.69 8.91
C ASP A 197 9.93 14.95 7.48
N LEU A 198 10.84 15.04 6.49
CA LEU A 198 10.50 15.27 5.08
C LEU A 198 10.05 14.02 4.33
N TRP A 199 10.24 12.83 4.88
CA TRP A 199 9.80 11.57 4.28
C TRP A 199 8.33 11.34 4.52
N THR A 200 7.83 11.78 5.67
CA THR A 200 6.43 11.64 6.01
C THR A 200 5.62 12.89 5.73
N ALA A 201 6.24 14.04 5.43
CA ALA A 201 5.58 15.35 5.21
C ALA A 201 4.38 15.32 4.25
#